data_AF-A0AAD2CHL7-F1
#
_entry.id   AF-A0AAD2CHL7-F1
#
_cell.length_a   1.000
_cell.length_b   1.000
_cell.length_c   1.000
_cell.angle_alpha   90.00
_cell.angle_beta   90.00
_cell.angle_gamma   90.00
#
_symmetry.space_group_name_H-M   'P 1'
#
loop_
_entity.id
_entity.type
_entity.pdbx_description
1 polymer ?
#
loop_
_entity_poly.entity_id
_entity_poly.type
_entity_poly.pdbx_seq_one_letter_code
_entity_poly.pdbx_strand_id
1 'polypeptide(L)'
;MWEPSHVYGHLDRATSFSSLSWWSKRNVEVDNWAVAYRHQLEASNQLIAPNARFFTELAALYIGDVKQSRLDPDYIQELVALPALRKRWREKLMVTPEAESETDWTSLARAMRSLPAGVQRWTTKHMVGMCGVGKFKVRWGYDTSAACPCCREFEDHLHVPRCMAPSTSAEWDRRTVALELWLDTQVTDPAIKHALLSLLKGVRDPSLLSI
;
A
#
# COMPACT_ATOMS: atom_id res chain seq x y z
N MET A 1 -54.53 -0.78 -8.80
CA MET A 1 -53.22 -0.16 -9.11
C MET A 1 -52.26 -0.64 -8.05
N TRP A 2 -51.11 -1.23 -8.41
CA TRP A 2 -50.12 -1.70 -7.43
C TRP A 2 -49.18 -0.56 -7.06
N GLU A 3 -49.03 -0.30 -5.76
CA GLU A 3 -48.04 0.66 -5.24
C GLU A 3 -46.86 -0.12 -4.63
N PRO A 4 -45.63 0.06 -5.15
CA PRO A 4 -44.45 -0.55 -4.55
C PRO A 4 -44.15 0.13 -3.20
N SER A 5 -43.81 -0.67 -2.19
CA SER A 5 -43.33 -0.19 -0.90
C SER A 5 -41.99 -0.83 -0.56
N HIS A 6 -41.06 -0.02 -0.05
CA HIS A 6 -39.74 -0.50 0.35
C HIS A 6 -39.82 -1.14 1.74
N VAL A 7 -39.28 -2.36 1.88
CA VAL A 7 -39.12 -3.06 3.16
C VAL A 7 -37.66 -2.98 3.55
N TYR A 8 -37.34 -2.22 4.60
CA TYR A 8 -35.98 -2.10 5.11
C TYR A 8 -35.56 -3.42 5.78
N GLY A 9 -34.31 -3.83 5.55
CA GLY A 9 -33.70 -4.99 6.21
C GLY A 9 -33.30 -4.71 7.66
N HIS A 10 -33.15 -5.78 8.45
CA HIS A 10 -32.65 -5.76 9.83
C HIS A 10 -33.38 -4.84 10.81
N LEU A 11 -34.67 -4.57 10.59
CA LEU A 11 -35.49 -3.75 11.49
C LEU A 11 -35.64 -4.38 12.89
N ASP A 12 -35.51 -5.69 13.00
CA ASP A 12 -35.53 -6.47 14.23
C ASP A 12 -34.36 -6.17 15.19
N ARG A 13 -33.31 -5.49 14.72
CA ARG A 13 -32.22 -5.00 15.60
C ARG A 13 -32.61 -3.81 16.46
N ALA A 14 -33.56 -3.00 16.00
CA ALA A 14 -33.97 -1.76 16.65
C ALA A 14 -35.44 -1.79 17.14
N THR A 15 -36.27 -2.64 16.55
CA THR A 15 -37.71 -2.73 16.80
C THR A 15 -38.10 -4.17 17.11
N SER A 16 -38.96 -4.38 18.10
CA SER A 16 -39.39 -5.74 18.46
C SER A 16 -40.15 -6.42 17.31
N PHE A 17 -39.94 -7.73 17.13
CA PHE A 17 -40.56 -8.49 16.04
C PHE A 17 -42.09 -8.36 16.03
N SER A 18 -42.74 -8.37 17.18
CA SER A 18 -44.20 -8.23 17.29
C SER A 18 -44.72 -6.90 16.73
N SER A 19 -43.95 -5.82 16.90
CA SER A 19 -44.26 -4.47 16.40
C SER A 19 -43.93 -4.25 14.92
N LEU A 20 -43.31 -5.21 14.25
CA LEU A 20 -43.02 -5.10 12.82
C LEU A 20 -44.28 -5.28 11.95
N SER A 21 -44.29 -4.59 10.81
CA SER A 21 -45.29 -4.80 9.76
C SER A 21 -45.27 -6.25 9.26
N TRP A 22 -46.35 -6.70 8.61
CA TRP A 22 -46.41 -8.05 8.04
C TRP A 22 -45.24 -8.32 7.07
N TRP A 23 -44.96 -7.37 6.16
CA TRP A 23 -43.85 -7.49 5.20
C TRP A 23 -42.48 -7.52 5.88
N SER A 24 -42.27 -6.68 6.90
CA SER A 24 -41.02 -6.66 7.67
C SER A 24 -40.79 -7.97 8.44
N LYS A 25 -41.86 -8.56 9.01
CA LYS A 25 -41.78 -9.88 9.66
C LYS A 25 -41.36 -10.97 8.68
N ARG A 26 -41.96 -10.99 7.48
CA ARG A 26 -41.60 -11.94 6.42
C ARG A 26 -40.14 -11.77 5.97
N ASN A 27 -39.65 -10.54 5.85
CA ASN A 27 -38.25 -10.30 5.52
C ASN A 27 -37.30 -10.90 6.57
N VAL A 28 -37.57 -10.68 7.86
CA VAL A 28 -36.78 -11.25 8.97
C VAL A 28 -36.83 -12.78 8.96
N GLU A 29 -37.99 -13.38 8.74
CA GLU A 29 -38.13 -14.83 8.67
C GLU A 29 -37.33 -15.45 7.51
N VAL A 30 -37.42 -14.84 6.32
CA VAL A 30 -36.66 -15.31 5.14
C VAL A 30 -35.15 -15.17 5.36
N ASP A 31 -34.70 -14.07 5.96
CA ASP A 31 -33.29 -13.89 6.33
C ASP A 31 -32.84 -14.98 7.32
N ASN A 32 -33.64 -15.26 8.35
CA ASN A 32 -33.36 -16.32 9.33
C ASN A 32 -33.32 -17.71 8.68
N TRP A 33 -34.24 -18.01 7.77
CA TRP A 33 -34.24 -19.26 7.01
C TRP A 33 -33.02 -19.37 6.10
N ALA A 34 -32.62 -18.28 5.43
CA ALA A 34 -31.41 -18.25 4.62
C ALA A 34 -30.15 -18.50 5.46
N VAL A 35 -30.05 -17.90 6.66
CA VAL A 35 -28.96 -18.14 7.61
C VAL A 35 -28.93 -19.60 8.07
N ALA A 36 -30.08 -20.16 8.47
CA ALA A 36 -30.19 -21.56 8.90
C ALA A 36 -29.81 -22.54 7.78
N TYR A 37 -30.28 -22.29 6.56
CA TYR A 37 -29.93 -23.10 5.39
C TYR A 37 -28.44 -23.00 5.06
N ARG A 38 -27.83 -21.82 5.17
CA ARG A 38 -26.38 -21.64 5.02
C ARG A 38 -25.60 -22.48 6.02
N HIS A 39 -26.00 -22.50 7.29
CA HIS A 39 -25.36 -23.34 8.31
C HIS A 39 -25.52 -24.84 8.01
N GLN A 40 -26.67 -25.26 7.48
CA GLN A 40 -26.86 -26.64 7.04
C GLN A 40 -25.90 -27.02 5.90
N LEU A 41 -25.74 -26.15 4.91
CA LEU A 41 -24.80 -26.36 3.79
C LEU A 41 -23.34 -26.40 4.25
N GLU A 42 -22.97 -25.55 5.21
CA GLU A 42 -21.65 -25.55 5.83
C GLU A 42 -21.37 -26.88 6.56
N ALA A 43 -22.33 -27.33 7.39
CA ALA A 43 -22.22 -28.59 8.12
C ALA A 43 -22.16 -29.83 7.21
N SER A 44 -22.81 -29.79 6.05
CA SER A 44 -22.77 -30.87 5.06
C SER A 44 -21.59 -30.77 4.08
N ASN A 45 -20.70 -29.78 4.24
CA ASN A 45 -19.61 -29.46 3.31
C ASN A 45 -20.09 -29.25 1.86
N GLN A 46 -21.34 -28.77 1.70
CA GLN A 46 -21.98 -28.42 0.43
C GLN A 46 -22.06 -26.92 0.21
N LEU A 47 -21.33 -26.13 1.00
CA LEU A 47 -21.19 -24.70 0.80
C LEU A 47 -20.35 -24.40 -0.45
N ILE A 48 -20.84 -24.80 -1.63
CA ILE A 48 -20.27 -24.47 -2.92
C ILE A 48 -21.07 -23.28 -3.43
N ALA A 49 -20.65 -22.08 -3.04
CA ALA A 49 -21.17 -20.87 -3.66
C ALA A 49 -20.02 -20.00 -4.13
N PRO A 50 -19.32 -20.35 -5.24
CA PRO A 50 -18.73 -19.30 -6.04
C PRO A 50 -19.89 -18.37 -6.42
N ASN A 51 -19.71 -17.04 -6.30
CA ASN A 51 -20.73 -16.11 -6.74
C ASN A 51 -21.14 -16.49 -8.17
N ALA A 52 -22.39 -16.86 -8.39
CA ALA A 52 -22.84 -17.15 -9.74
C ALA A 52 -22.79 -15.86 -10.55
N ARG A 53 -22.35 -15.92 -11.81
CA ARG A 53 -22.47 -14.78 -12.72
C ARG A 53 -23.95 -14.58 -13.04
N PHE A 54 -24.48 -13.39 -12.79
CA PHE A 54 -25.84 -13.10 -13.21
C PHE A 54 -25.86 -12.86 -14.73
N PHE A 55 -26.94 -13.24 -15.40
CA PHE A 55 -27.07 -13.05 -16.85
C PHE A 55 -27.03 -11.56 -17.25
N THR A 56 -27.33 -10.66 -16.32
CA THR A 56 -27.30 -9.20 -16.50
C THR A 56 -25.92 -8.57 -16.25
N GLU A 57 -24.94 -9.34 -15.77
CA GLU A 57 -23.60 -8.79 -15.50
C GLU A 57 -22.80 -8.62 -16.79
N LEU A 58 -22.60 -7.35 -17.18
CA LEU A 58 -21.76 -6.98 -18.32
C LEU A 58 -20.32 -7.48 -18.18
N ALA A 59 -19.78 -7.46 -16.95
CA ALA A 59 -18.46 -7.97 -16.60
C ALA A 59 -18.46 -8.57 -15.19
N ALA A 60 -17.56 -9.52 -14.95
CA ALA A 60 -17.32 -10.10 -13.63
C ALA A 60 -15.81 -10.34 -13.45
N LEU A 61 -15.30 -10.08 -12.25
CA LEU A 61 -13.92 -10.37 -11.88
C LEU A 61 -13.82 -11.76 -11.26
N TYR A 62 -12.88 -12.55 -11.74
CA TYR A 62 -12.53 -13.85 -11.20
C TYR A 62 -11.11 -13.81 -10.66
N ILE A 63 -10.89 -14.41 -9.49
CA ILE A 63 -9.56 -14.67 -8.94
C ILE A 63 -9.45 -16.18 -8.83
N GLY A 64 -8.60 -16.79 -9.66
CA GLY A 64 -8.71 -18.22 -9.96
C GLY A 64 -10.09 -18.54 -10.56
N ASP A 65 -10.76 -19.57 -10.06
CA ASP A 65 -12.09 -19.99 -10.50
C ASP A 65 -13.24 -19.38 -9.68
N VAL A 66 -12.94 -18.43 -8.78
CA VAL A 66 -13.93 -17.83 -7.88
C VAL A 66 -14.28 -16.42 -8.33
N LYS A 67 -15.55 -16.22 -8.73
CA LYS A 67 -16.10 -14.89 -8.96
C LYS A 67 -16.12 -14.09 -7.66
N GLN A 68 -15.57 -12.89 -7.70
CA GLN A 68 -15.53 -11.99 -6.57
C GLN A 68 -16.88 -11.27 -6.39
N SER A 69 -17.45 -11.29 -5.18
CA SER A 69 -18.67 -10.53 -4.83
C SER A 69 -18.39 -9.05 -4.65
N ARG A 70 -17.14 -8.70 -4.34
CA ARG A 70 -16.67 -7.34 -4.18
C ARG A 70 -15.35 -7.16 -4.91
N LEU A 71 -15.14 -5.97 -5.47
CA LEU A 71 -13.82 -5.55 -5.91
C LEU A 71 -13.09 -5.04 -4.68
N ASP A 72 -12.09 -5.78 -4.21
CA ASP A 72 -11.15 -5.31 -3.20
C ASP A 72 -9.99 -4.62 -3.91
N PRO A 73 -9.93 -3.27 -3.92
CA PRO A 73 -8.92 -2.55 -4.70
C PRO A 73 -7.50 -2.90 -4.24
N ASP A 74 -7.30 -3.12 -2.94
CA ASP A 74 -5.99 -3.43 -2.38
C ASP A 74 -5.54 -4.82 -2.81
N TYR A 75 -6.42 -5.83 -2.68
CA TYR A 75 -6.11 -7.20 -3.10
C TYR A 75 -5.91 -7.32 -4.61
N ILE A 76 -6.70 -6.60 -5.41
CA ILE A 76 -6.53 -6.56 -6.87
C ILE A 76 -5.18 -5.94 -7.24
N GLN A 77 -4.82 -4.80 -6.63
CA GLN A 77 -3.53 -4.17 -6.85
C GLN A 77 -2.38 -5.08 -6.44
N GLU A 78 -2.52 -5.80 -5.33
CA GLU A 78 -1.53 -6.77 -4.88
C GLU A 78 -1.34 -7.89 -5.92
N LEU A 79 -2.42 -8.54 -6.36
CA LEU A 79 -2.33 -9.61 -7.35
C LEU A 79 -1.74 -9.17 -8.70
N VAL A 80 -2.11 -7.97 -9.16
CA VAL A 80 -1.70 -7.47 -10.48
C VAL A 80 -0.30 -6.85 -10.46
N ALA A 81 0.01 -6.02 -9.46
CA ALA A 81 1.22 -5.22 -9.43
C ALA A 81 2.36 -5.85 -8.62
N LEU A 82 2.07 -6.60 -7.55
CA LEU A 82 3.10 -7.13 -6.65
C LEU A 82 4.11 -8.06 -7.36
N PRO A 83 3.73 -8.95 -8.29
CA PRO A 83 4.71 -9.79 -8.99
C PRO A 83 5.77 -8.97 -9.75
N ALA A 84 5.33 -7.93 -10.47
CA ALA A 84 6.23 -7.04 -11.20
C ALA A 84 7.07 -6.15 -10.26
N LEU A 85 6.48 -5.68 -9.17
CA LEU A 85 7.18 -4.91 -8.13
C LEU A 85 8.28 -5.74 -7.46
N ARG A 86 7.95 -6.97 -7.02
CA ARG A 86 8.91 -7.93 -6.44
C ARG A 86 10.08 -8.21 -7.37
N LYS A 87 9.81 -8.43 -8.66
CA LYS A 87 10.86 -8.59 -9.68
C LYS A 87 11.78 -7.37 -9.71
N ARG A 88 11.20 -6.16 -9.74
CA ARG A 88 11.97 -4.91 -9.72
C ARG A 88 12.76 -4.73 -8.43
N TRP A 89 12.19 -5.05 -7.27
CA TRP A 89 12.86 -4.93 -5.98
C TRP A 89 14.12 -5.80 -5.92
N ARG A 90 14.03 -7.05 -6.39
CA ARG A 90 15.19 -7.94 -6.52
C ARG A 90 16.24 -7.38 -7.49
N GLU A 91 15.81 -6.95 -8.68
CA GLU A 91 16.74 -6.53 -9.74
C GLU A 91 17.38 -5.17 -9.54
N LYS A 92 16.70 -4.24 -8.86
CA LYS A 92 17.08 -2.81 -8.81
C LYS A 92 17.30 -2.28 -7.40
N LEU A 93 16.69 -2.87 -6.40
CA LEU A 93 16.78 -2.43 -5.00
C LEU A 93 17.47 -3.45 -4.09
N MET A 94 17.92 -4.58 -4.66
CA MET A 94 18.63 -5.65 -3.94
C MET A 94 17.86 -6.17 -2.71
N VAL A 95 16.53 -6.07 -2.71
CA VAL A 95 15.70 -6.67 -1.66
C VAL A 95 15.68 -8.17 -1.89
N THR A 96 16.34 -8.92 -1.03
CA THR A 96 16.36 -10.39 -1.08
C THR A 96 15.01 -10.95 -0.64
N PRO A 97 14.64 -12.17 -1.04
CA PRO A 97 13.43 -12.84 -0.53
C PRO A 97 13.40 -12.93 1.00
N GLU A 98 14.57 -13.12 1.62
CA GLU A 98 14.72 -13.17 3.08
C GLU A 98 14.37 -11.82 3.69
N ALA A 99 14.98 -10.73 3.21
CA ALA A 99 14.68 -9.38 3.66
C ALA A 99 13.20 -9.00 3.43
N GLU A 100 12.61 -9.44 2.31
CA GLU A 100 11.19 -9.24 2.03
C GLU A 100 10.29 -9.90 3.09
N SER A 101 10.65 -11.12 3.51
CA SER A 101 9.88 -11.89 4.49
C SER A 101 10.05 -11.40 5.94
N GLU A 102 11.21 -10.83 6.26
CA GLU A 102 11.47 -10.19 7.56
C GLU A 102 10.92 -8.76 7.65
N THR A 103 10.54 -8.15 6.53
CA THR A 103 10.00 -6.80 6.51
C THR A 103 8.62 -6.75 7.17
N ASP A 104 8.47 -5.92 8.19
CA ASP A 104 7.16 -5.60 8.77
C ASP A 104 6.38 -4.64 7.84
N TRP A 105 5.70 -5.24 6.86
CA TRP A 105 4.85 -4.55 5.90
C TRP A 105 3.69 -3.79 6.56
N THR A 106 3.23 -4.24 7.73
CA THR A 106 2.13 -3.60 8.45
C THR A 106 2.59 -2.27 9.05
N SER A 107 3.74 -2.28 9.72
CA SER A 107 4.37 -1.06 10.23
C SER A 107 4.76 -0.11 9.10
N LEU A 108 5.31 -0.61 8.00
CA LEU A 108 5.64 0.20 6.83
C LEU A 108 4.40 0.85 6.21
N ALA A 109 3.31 0.09 6.04
CA ALA A 109 2.06 0.61 5.50
C ALA A 109 1.45 1.68 6.42
N ARG A 110 1.51 1.48 7.74
CA ARG A 110 1.08 2.48 8.72
C ARG A 110 1.93 3.75 8.66
N ALA A 111 3.25 3.62 8.56
CA ALA A 111 4.17 4.75 8.40
C ALA A 111 3.86 5.52 7.11
N MET A 112 3.73 4.83 5.97
CA MET A 112 3.38 5.45 4.69
C MET A 112 2.03 6.18 4.75
N ARG A 113 1.00 5.60 5.35
CA ARG A 113 -0.32 6.25 5.50
C ARG A 113 -0.28 7.49 6.40
N SER A 114 0.65 7.57 7.35
CA SER A 114 0.81 8.73 8.23
C SER A 114 1.43 9.95 7.52
N LEU A 115 2.10 9.75 6.38
CA LEU A 115 2.74 10.82 5.64
C LEU A 115 1.71 11.66 4.88
N PRO A 116 1.94 12.98 4.68
CA PRO A 116 1.14 13.77 3.76
C PRO A 116 1.15 13.16 2.35
N ALA A 117 0.03 13.24 1.62
CA ALA A 117 -0.12 12.60 0.30
C ALA A 117 0.96 13.00 -0.72
N GLY A 118 1.49 14.22 -0.65
CA GLY A 118 2.62 14.66 -1.47
C GLY A 118 3.91 13.89 -1.16
N VAL A 119 4.20 13.67 0.12
CA VAL A 119 5.38 12.93 0.59
C VAL A 119 5.23 11.44 0.26
N GLN A 120 4.04 10.85 0.41
CA GLN A 120 3.79 9.46 -0.02
C GLN A 120 4.17 9.25 -1.49
N ARG A 121 3.65 10.11 -2.38
CA ARG A 121 3.96 10.05 -3.81
C ARG A 121 5.43 10.27 -4.09
N TRP A 122 6.06 11.21 -3.38
CA TRP A 122 7.49 11.47 -3.52
C TRP A 122 8.31 10.23 -3.12
N THR A 123 8.03 9.61 -1.97
CA THR A 123 8.72 8.41 -1.48
C THR A 123 8.61 7.28 -2.49
N THR A 124 7.39 6.97 -2.98
CA THR A 124 7.20 5.93 -4.00
C THR A 124 7.99 6.23 -5.27
N LYS A 125 7.93 7.47 -5.78
CA LYS A 125 8.66 7.91 -6.98
C LYS A 125 10.17 7.84 -6.79
N HIS A 126 10.66 8.27 -5.63
CA HIS A 126 12.08 8.26 -5.29
C HIS A 126 12.59 6.81 -5.21
N MET A 127 11.88 5.92 -4.52
CA MET A 127 12.24 4.49 -4.39
C MET A 127 12.32 3.77 -5.74
N VAL A 128 11.50 4.13 -6.72
CA VAL A 128 11.61 3.55 -8.07
C VAL A 128 12.54 4.34 -8.99
N GLY A 129 13.17 5.41 -8.50
CA GLY A 129 14.07 6.29 -9.23
C GLY A 129 13.42 7.27 -10.19
N MET A 130 12.08 7.32 -10.26
CA MET A 130 11.30 8.19 -11.16
C MET A 130 10.93 9.52 -10.51
N CYS A 131 11.95 10.29 -10.08
CA CYS A 131 11.78 11.60 -9.46
C CYS A 131 12.35 12.73 -10.32
N GLY A 132 12.11 13.99 -9.94
CA GLY A 132 12.49 15.18 -10.72
C GLY A 132 13.98 15.53 -10.71
N VAL A 133 14.84 14.54 -10.92
CA VAL A 133 16.31 14.68 -11.06
C VAL A 133 16.71 14.83 -12.53
N GLY A 134 17.91 15.32 -12.79
CA GLY A 134 18.47 15.58 -14.13
C GLY A 134 18.17 14.48 -15.15
N LYS A 135 18.45 13.21 -14.82
CA LYS A 135 18.14 12.04 -15.66
C LYS A 135 16.69 12.03 -16.17
N PHE A 136 15.71 12.31 -15.31
CA PHE A 136 14.30 12.28 -15.67
C PHE A 136 13.81 13.61 -16.24
N LYS A 137 14.39 14.74 -15.84
CA LYS A 137 14.11 16.04 -16.46
C LYS A 137 14.44 16.03 -17.95
N VAL A 138 15.59 15.48 -18.34
CA VAL A 138 15.95 15.28 -19.76
C VAL A 138 14.97 14.33 -20.43
N ARG A 139 14.65 13.20 -19.79
CA ARG A 139 13.74 12.20 -20.35
C ARG A 139 12.33 12.74 -20.59
N TRP A 140 11.87 13.67 -19.77
CA TRP A 140 10.59 14.35 -19.89
C TRP A 140 10.63 15.60 -20.79
N GLY A 141 11.79 15.96 -21.33
CA GLY A 141 11.96 17.14 -22.20
C GLY A 141 11.93 18.48 -21.46
N TYR A 142 12.09 18.49 -20.13
CA TYR A 142 12.14 19.73 -19.34
C TYR A 142 13.54 20.35 -19.24
N ASP A 143 14.58 19.62 -19.65
CA ASP A 143 15.96 20.06 -19.59
C ASP A 143 16.77 19.42 -20.71
N THR A 144 17.90 20.02 -21.06
CA THR A 144 18.83 19.51 -22.07
C THR A 144 20.01 18.76 -21.45
N SER A 145 20.22 18.90 -20.14
CA SER A 145 21.32 18.27 -19.42
C SER A 145 20.83 17.44 -18.23
N ALA A 146 21.42 16.26 -18.05
CA ALA A 146 21.21 15.42 -16.88
C ALA A 146 22.23 15.72 -15.76
N ALA A 147 22.98 16.82 -15.86
CA ALA A 147 24.00 17.19 -14.89
C ALA A 147 23.38 17.76 -13.60
N CYS A 148 23.95 17.36 -12.47
CA CYS A 148 23.62 17.92 -11.17
C CYS A 148 23.91 19.42 -11.17
N PRO A 149 22.99 20.27 -10.66
CA PRO A 149 23.24 21.71 -10.58
C PRO A 149 24.37 22.07 -9.61
N CYS A 150 24.73 21.16 -8.69
CA CYS A 150 25.73 21.42 -7.66
C CYS A 150 27.14 21.01 -8.08
N CYS A 151 27.34 19.77 -8.56
CA CYS A 151 28.66 19.24 -8.92
C CYS A 151 28.88 18.98 -10.41
N ARG A 152 27.86 19.16 -11.25
CA ARG A 152 27.89 18.92 -12.71
C ARG A 152 28.03 17.46 -13.17
N GLU A 153 28.15 16.51 -12.24
CA GLU A 153 28.10 15.07 -12.56
C GLU A 153 26.70 14.59 -12.95
N PHE A 154 26.59 13.39 -13.52
CA PHE A 154 25.30 12.81 -13.89
C PHE A 154 24.37 12.64 -12.67
N GLU A 155 23.18 13.24 -12.73
CA GLU A 155 22.22 13.26 -11.64
C GLU A 155 21.10 12.24 -11.82
N ASP A 156 21.15 11.17 -11.04
CA ASP A 156 20.02 10.30 -10.76
C ASP A 156 19.52 10.45 -9.32
N HIS A 157 18.49 9.68 -8.96
CA HIS A 157 17.88 9.74 -7.63
C HIS A 157 18.85 9.41 -6.48
N LEU A 158 19.89 8.60 -6.72
CA LEU A 158 20.88 8.25 -5.71
C LEU A 158 22.04 9.24 -5.70
N HIS A 159 22.31 9.92 -6.82
CA HIS A 159 23.27 11.01 -6.85
C HIS A 159 22.90 12.11 -5.86
N VAL A 160 21.61 12.46 -5.71
CA VAL A 160 21.17 13.54 -4.80
C VAL A 160 21.70 13.36 -3.38
N PRO A 161 21.45 12.23 -2.68
CA PRO A 161 22.02 12.00 -1.36
C PRO A 161 23.53 11.71 -1.38
N ARG A 162 24.17 11.47 -2.53
CA ARG A 162 25.62 11.16 -2.66
C ARG A 162 26.47 12.33 -3.15
N CYS A 163 25.85 13.43 -3.56
CA CYS A 163 26.54 14.57 -4.17
C CYS A 163 27.49 15.23 -3.16
N MET A 164 28.79 15.24 -3.46
CA MET A 164 29.84 15.78 -2.59
C MET A 164 30.17 17.26 -2.83
N ALA A 165 29.31 18.00 -3.55
CA ALA A 165 29.49 19.45 -3.68
C ALA A 165 29.48 20.12 -2.29
N PRO A 166 30.25 21.21 -2.08
CA PRO A 166 30.36 21.82 -0.76
C PRO A 166 29.02 22.17 -0.09
N SER A 167 28.06 22.71 -0.87
CA SER A 167 26.74 23.07 -0.36
C SER A 167 25.89 21.85 0.01
N THR A 168 25.94 20.78 -0.77
CA THR A 168 25.17 19.56 -0.52
C THR A 168 25.74 18.76 0.64
N SER A 169 27.07 18.72 0.79
CA SER A 169 27.73 18.12 1.94
C SER A 169 27.39 18.85 3.24
N ALA A 170 27.46 20.18 3.25
CA ALA A 170 27.08 20.97 4.42
C ALA A 170 25.60 20.77 4.81
N GLU A 171 24.69 20.72 3.83
CA GLU A 171 23.28 20.44 4.10
C GLU A 171 23.05 19.01 4.60
N TRP A 172 23.76 18.02 4.04
CA TRP A 172 23.71 16.64 4.49
C TRP A 172 24.08 16.53 5.97
N ASP A 173 25.25 17.05 6.36
CA ASP A 173 25.74 16.99 7.74
C ASP A 173 24.77 17.67 8.70
N ARG A 174 24.28 18.86 8.32
CA ARG A 174 23.29 19.61 9.11
C ARG A 174 22.01 18.81 9.33
N ARG A 175 21.51 18.12 8.30
CA ARG A 175 20.29 17.31 8.38
C ARG A 175 20.50 16.01 9.15
N THR A 176 21.65 15.37 9.01
CA THR A 176 22.00 14.17 9.78
C THR A 176 22.11 14.48 11.27
N VAL A 177 22.75 15.59 11.65
CA VAL A 177 22.82 16.05 13.05
C VAL A 177 21.42 16.38 13.58
N ALA A 178 20.59 17.07 12.79
CA ALA A 178 19.22 17.39 13.20
C ALA A 178 18.36 16.13 13.40
N LEU A 179 18.53 15.12 12.54
CA LEU A 179 17.86 13.83 12.69
C LEU A 179 18.34 13.10 13.95
N GLU A 180 19.64 13.07 14.20
CA GLU A 180 20.22 12.43 15.37
C GLU A 180 19.66 13.02 16.68
N LEU A 181 19.65 14.36 16.78
CA LEU A 181 19.08 15.07 17.93
C LEU A 181 17.58 14.81 18.09
N TRP A 182 16.84 14.74 16.97
CA TRP A 182 15.42 14.44 17.01
C TRP A 182 15.16 13.01 17.52
N LEU A 183 15.95 12.03 17.07
CA LEU A 183 15.85 10.63 17.54
C LEU A 183 16.11 10.53 19.05
N ASP A 184 17.08 11.30 19.57
CA ASP A 184 17.33 11.41 21.01
C ASP A 184 16.16 12.03 21.76
N THR A 185 15.56 13.08 21.18
CA THR A 185 14.38 13.75 21.76
C THR A 185 13.17 12.82 21.82
N GLN A 186 13.02 11.92 20.84
CA GLN A 186 11.97 10.90 20.83
C GLN A 186 12.28 9.69 21.73
N VAL A 187 13.44 9.68 22.40
CA VAL A 187 13.91 8.53 23.21
C VAL A 187 13.89 7.24 22.38
N THR A 188 14.35 7.36 21.13
CA THR A 188 14.40 6.21 20.20
C THR A 188 15.38 5.18 20.73
N ASP A 189 15.04 3.90 20.61
CA ASP A 189 15.92 2.81 21.00
C ASP A 189 17.33 2.97 20.37
N PRO A 190 18.42 2.82 21.15
CA PRO A 190 19.78 3.03 20.66
C PRO A 190 20.16 2.16 19.45
N ALA A 191 19.65 0.92 19.36
CA ALA A 191 19.93 0.04 18.24
C ALA A 191 19.20 0.52 16.98
N ILE A 192 17.95 1.00 17.10
CA ILE A 192 17.20 1.59 15.99
C ILE A 192 17.89 2.88 15.51
N LYS A 193 18.27 3.76 16.44
CA LYS A 193 19.01 4.99 16.14
C LYS A 193 20.29 4.68 15.37
N HIS A 194 21.08 3.73 15.87
CA HIS A 194 22.33 3.30 15.23
C HIS A 194 22.08 2.75 13.83
N ALA A 195 21.09 1.85 13.66
CA ALA A 195 20.74 1.27 12.37
C ALA A 195 20.36 2.34 11.34
N LEU A 196 19.49 3.30 11.71
CA LEU A 196 19.07 4.39 10.82
C LEU A 196 20.24 5.27 10.38
N LEU A 197 21.11 5.67 11.31
CA LEU A 197 22.26 6.52 11.00
C LEU A 197 23.31 5.79 10.16
N SER A 198 23.56 4.51 10.44
CA SER A 198 24.46 3.66 9.66
C SER A 198 23.94 3.46 8.24
N LEU A 199 22.63 3.21 8.06
CA LEU A 199 22.00 3.14 6.74
C LEU A 199 22.17 4.44 5.96
N LEU A 200 21.95 5.60 6.59
CA LEU A 200 22.13 6.90 5.93
C LEU A 200 23.59 7.14 5.52
N LYS A 201 24.56 6.77 6.36
CA LYS A 201 25.98 6.82 6.00
C LYS A 201 26.29 5.94 4.79
N GLY A 202 25.75 4.73 4.74
CA GLY A 202 25.89 3.83 3.60
C GLY A 202 25.19 4.33 2.32
N VAL A 203 24.05 5.02 2.44
CA VAL A 203 23.41 5.68 1.30
C VAL A 203 24.31 6.80 0.74
N ARG A 204 24.92 7.59 1.62
CA ARG A 204 25.83 8.70 1.29
C ARG A 204 27.12 8.21 0.65
N ASP A 205 27.71 7.17 1.23
CA ASP A 205 28.92 6.52 0.75
C ASP A 205 28.66 5.01 0.61
N PRO A 206 28.37 4.55 -0.61
CA PRO A 206 28.09 3.14 -0.88
C PRO A 206 29.24 2.18 -0.53
N SER A 207 30.46 2.67 -0.38
CA SER A 207 31.59 1.83 0.04
C SER A 207 31.49 1.38 1.50
N LEU A 208 30.66 2.05 2.30
CA LEU A 208 30.40 1.72 3.70
C LEU A 208 29.27 0.70 3.89
N LEU A 209 28.54 0.38 2.81
CA LEU A 209 27.60 -0.73 2.82
C LEU A 209 28.42 -2.00 2.60
N SER A 210 28.74 -2.71 3.67
CA SER A 210 29.27 -4.06 3.60
C SER A 210 28.31 -4.91 2.75
N ILE A 211 28.79 -5.38 1.59
CA ILE A 211 28.08 -6.33 0.73
C ILE A 211 28.25 -7.72 1.31
#